data_AF-A0A9W9DEC6-F1
#
_entry.id   AF-A0A9W9DEC6-F1
#
_cell.length_a   1.000
_cell.length_b   1.000
_cell.length_c   1.000
_cell.angle_alpha   90.00
_cell.angle_beta   90.00
_cell.angle_gamma   90.00
#
_symmetry.space_group_name_H-M   'P 1'
#
loop_
_entity.id
_entity.type
_entity.pdbx_description
1 polymer ?
#
loop_
_entity_poly.entity_id
_entity_poly.type
_entity_poly.pdbx_seq_one_letter_code
_entity_poly.pdbx_strand_id
1 'polypeptide(L)'
;PSSCRPYSSLQMFANMADSGSGGVGLLGTQGHPRTTTSVGFPGMSVLGRANQQRLEHASTSLPRTKTNSERKRGKATRPPSLVQRGAPEPKIEDCLQRAAGGEQVVNLDVSIHLPRPRNNELRHLGVSPQMVQYICTQDSVRMVLGALHLFHQYPNLPITTTICAIFDNIVQKLRTKYNLPSLSTSLPLPPHERLPIQLLAYSNNGRNNGTHKNVKMRISPFDNGTTLQDLLSDGQQFAIPRLAITRDNHFHIQAIIRQYPLEANVALADIYLGIDTNVRIHRCLSKRFLSMFRNDVDA
;
A
#
# COMPACT_ATOMS: atom_id res chain seq x y z
N PRO A 1 -3.54 -24.24 -46.26
CA PRO A 1 -3.79 -23.19 -45.23
C PRO A 1 -4.39 -23.79 -43.96
N SER A 2 -3.59 -23.97 -42.92
CA SER A 2 -4.00 -24.54 -41.63
C SER A 2 -4.49 -23.45 -40.68
N SER A 3 -5.71 -23.64 -40.15
CA SER A 3 -6.39 -22.73 -39.22
C SER A 3 -5.80 -22.79 -37.81
N CYS A 4 -5.33 -21.66 -37.29
CA CYS A 4 -5.05 -21.50 -35.87
C CYS A 4 -6.36 -21.46 -35.08
N ARG A 5 -6.55 -22.41 -34.16
CA ARG A 5 -7.59 -22.31 -33.12
C ARG A 5 -7.01 -21.60 -31.90
N PRO A 6 -7.79 -20.78 -31.17
CA PRO A 6 -7.31 -20.13 -29.96
C PRO A 6 -7.16 -21.15 -28.82
N TYR A 7 -6.07 -21.01 -28.08
CA TYR A 7 -5.73 -21.82 -26.92
C TYR A 7 -6.65 -21.43 -25.76
N SER A 8 -7.46 -22.37 -25.25
CA SER A 8 -8.39 -22.16 -24.14
C SER A 8 -7.88 -22.86 -22.88
N SER A 9 -7.76 -22.11 -21.79
CA SER A 9 -7.21 -22.52 -20.49
C SER A 9 -8.01 -23.60 -19.75
N LEU A 10 -9.16 -24.00 -20.28
CA LEU A 10 -10.04 -25.03 -19.68
C LEU A 10 -9.55 -26.47 -19.89
N GLN A 11 -8.63 -26.74 -20.83
CA GLN A 11 -8.12 -28.11 -21.05
C GLN A 11 -7.12 -28.59 -19.98
N MET A 12 -6.55 -27.71 -19.15
CA MET A 12 -5.61 -28.13 -18.10
C MET A 12 -6.27 -28.75 -16.87
N PHE A 13 -7.56 -28.47 -16.62
CA PHE A 13 -8.26 -29.00 -15.44
C PHE A 13 -8.78 -30.44 -15.62
N ALA A 14 -8.95 -30.90 -16.87
CA ALA A 14 -9.51 -32.22 -17.16
C ALA A 14 -8.55 -33.38 -16.82
N ASN A 15 -7.24 -33.15 -16.79
CA ASN A 15 -6.25 -34.21 -16.56
C ASN A 15 -5.91 -34.47 -15.08
N MET A 16 -6.55 -33.79 -14.13
CA MET A 16 -6.27 -33.94 -12.69
C MET A 16 -7.25 -34.85 -11.94
N ALA A 17 -8.30 -35.35 -12.60
CA ALA A 17 -9.36 -36.13 -11.95
C ALA A 17 -9.13 -37.66 -11.96
N ASP A 18 -8.07 -38.17 -12.60
CA ASP A 18 -8.02 -39.60 -12.98
C ASP A 18 -6.77 -40.35 -12.50
N SER A 19 -6.42 -40.22 -11.21
CA SER A 19 -5.33 -41.01 -10.63
C SER A 19 -5.56 -41.34 -9.15
N GLY A 20 -6.47 -42.27 -8.90
CA GLY A 20 -6.66 -42.88 -7.58
C GLY A 20 -7.10 -44.32 -7.70
N SER A 21 -6.16 -45.28 -7.75
CA SER A 21 -6.43 -46.70 -7.50
C SER A 21 -5.15 -47.54 -7.39
N GLY A 22 -4.97 -48.25 -6.26
CA GLY A 22 -4.48 -49.64 -6.26
C GLY A 22 -3.14 -49.99 -5.59
N GLY A 23 -3.19 -50.82 -4.52
CA GLY A 23 -2.47 -52.12 -4.50
C GLY A 23 -1.16 -52.33 -3.70
N VAL A 24 -1.29 -52.90 -2.49
CA VAL A 24 -0.65 -54.12 -1.89
C VAL A 24 0.76 -54.62 -2.35
N GLY A 25 1.66 -54.94 -1.38
CA GLY A 25 2.46 -56.21 -1.41
C GLY A 25 3.99 -56.24 -1.11
N LEU A 26 4.35 -56.80 0.06
CA LEU A 26 5.43 -57.76 0.46
C LEU A 26 6.95 -57.74 0.01
N LEU A 27 7.81 -57.89 1.05
CA LEU A 27 9.07 -58.71 1.26
C LEU A 27 10.36 -58.57 0.41
N GLY A 28 11.54 -58.47 1.08
CA GLY A 28 12.85 -58.94 0.55
C GLY A 28 14.16 -58.23 0.96
N THR A 29 14.83 -58.73 2.02
CA THR A 29 16.29 -58.92 2.26
C THR A 29 17.41 -57.91 1.88
N GLN A 30 18.19 -57.56 2.93
CA GLN A 30 19.66 -57.34 3.09
C GLN A 30 20.57 -56.85 1.94
N GLY A 31 21.34 -55.78 2.26
CA GLY A 31 22.63 -55.44 1.65
C GLY A 31 23.07 -54.01 1.97
N HIS A 32 24.00 -53.83 2.91
CA HIS A 32 24.67 -52.53 3.15
C HIS A 32 25.88 -52.38 2.22
N PRO A 33 26.12 -51.16 1.68
CA PRO A 33 27.24 -50.40 2.22
C PRO A 33 26.94 -48.90 2.41
N ARG A 34 27.61 -48.32 3.40
CA ARG A 34 27.61 -46.89 3.74
C ARG A 34 27.89 -46.00 2.52
N THR A 35 26.97 -45.07 2.25
CA THR A 35 27.27 -43.76 1.66
C THR A 35 26.25 -42.75 2.21
N THR A 36 26.75 -41.71 2.86
CA THR A 36 25.95 -40.58 3.35
C THR A 36 25.36 -39.83 2.16
N THR A 37 24.09 -40.06 1.86
CA THR A 37 23.34 -39.27 0.88
C THR A 37 22.14 -38.61 1.55
N SER A 38 22.02 -37.32 1.24
CA SER A 38 20.90 -36.41 1.43
C SER A 38 19.55 -37.03 1.79
N VAL A 39 18.98 -36.60 2.91
CA VAL A 39 17.52 -36.61 3.08
C VAL A 39 16.98 -35.45 2.25
N GLY A 40 16.59 -35.77 1.01
CA GLY A 40 15.93 -34.86 0.09
C GLY A 40 14.54 -34.49 0.59
N PHE A 41 14.23 -33.20 0.57
CA PHE A 41 12.86 -32.71 0.63
C PHE A 41 12.12 -33.12 -0.64
N PRO A 42 10.95 -33.78 -0.55
CA PRO A 42 10.11 -34.03 -1.70
C PRO A 42 9.35 -32.75 -2.05
N GLY A 43 9.40 -32.36 -3.32
CA GLY A 43 8.44 -31.41 -3.90
C GLY A 43 8.95 -29.98 -4.06
N MET A 44 9.96 -29.77 -4.90
CA MET A 44 10.05 -28.51 -5.64
C MET A 44 8.72 -28.31 -6.38
N SER A 45 7.94 -27.32 -5.95
CA SER A 45 6.70 -26.91 -6.61
C SER A 45 6.97 -26.61 -8.09
N VAL A 46 5.95 -26.70 -8.94
CA VAL A 46 6.05 -26.39 -10.38
C VAL A 46 6.69 -25.02 -10.64
N LEU A 47 6.46 -24.06 -9.73
CA LEU A 47 7.11 -22.74 -9.69
C LEU A 47 8.63 -22.82 -9.41
N GLY A 48 9.07 -23.70 -8.52
CA GLY A 48 10.48 -23.96 -8.25
C GLY A 48 11.22 -24.51 -9.47
N ARG A 49 10.63 -25.47 -10.19
CA ARG A 49 11.22 -26.01 -11.43
C ARG A 49 11.29 -24.96 -12.54
N ALA A 50 10.24 -24.14 -12.69
CA ALA A 50 10.22 -23.07 -13.69
C ALA A 50 11.20 -21.93 -13.40
N ASN A 51 11.50 -21.64 -12.12
CA ASN A 51 12.54 -20.70 -11.74
C ASN A 51 13.94 -21.29 -11.92
N GLN A 52 14.12 -22.58 -11.61
CA GLN A 52 15.40 -23.26 -11.81
C GLN A 52 15.75 -23.39 -13.30
N GLN A 53 14.79 -23.78 -14.15
CA GLN A 53 15.00 -23.79 -15.61
C GLN A 53 15.31 -22.38 -16.15
N ARG A 54 14.67 -21.32 -15.64
CA ARG A 54 15.01 -19.93 -16.03
C ARG A 54 16.42 -19.51 -15.62
N LEU A 55 16.87 -19.91 -14.42
CA LEU A 55 18.23 -19.66 -13.95
C LEU A 55 19.27 -20.44 -14.76
N GLU A 56 18.97 -21.69 -15.10
CA GLU A 56 19.84 -22.55 -15.91
C GLU A 56 19.95 -22.02 -17.36
N HIS A 57 18.85 -21.58 -17.97
CA HIS A 57 18.85 -20.95 -19.29
C HIS A 57 19.61 -19.62 -19.32
N ALA A 58 19.47 -18.78 -18.29
CA ALA A 58 20.22 -17.53 -18.17
C ALA A 58 21.74 -17.77 -18.04
N SER A 59 22.13 -18.90 -17.43
CA SER A 59 23.54 -19.30 -17.27
C SER A 59 24.16 -19.89 -18.53
N THR A 60 23.36 -20.46 -19.44
CA THR A 60 23.81 -21.03 -20.73
C THR A 60 23.85 -20.01 -21.86
N SER A 61 23.08 -18.92 -21.78
CA SER A 61 23.03 -17.87 -22.80
C SER A 61 24.13 -16.79 -22.71
N LEU A 62 25.00 -16.85 -21.70
CA LEU A 62 26.11 -15.89 -21.56
C LEU A 62 27.44 -16.53 -22.01
N PRO A 63 28.10 -16.01 -23.05
CA PRO A 63 29.39 -16.53 -23.48
C PRO A 63 30.42 -16.36 -22.36
N ARG A 64 30.97 -17.49 -21.89
CA ARG A 64 32.13 -17.53 -20.98
C ARG A 64 33.39 -17.07 -21.74
N THR A 65 33.56 -15.77 -21.91
CA THR A 65 34.85 -15.22 -22.36
C THR A 65 35.83 -15.22 -21.20
N LYS A 66 36.70 -16.24 -21.16
CA LYS A 66 37.98 -16.22 -20.45
C LYS A 66 38.91 -15.24 -21.16
N THR A 67 39.12 -14.04 -20.61
CA THR A 67 40.39 -13.30 -20.70
C THR A 67 40.38 -12.16 -19.68
N ASN A 68 41.38 -12.16 -18.80
CA ASN A 68 41.73 -11.06 -17.90
C ASN A 68 42.27 -9.87 -18.71
N SER A 69 41.37 -9.09 -19.31
CA SER A 69 41.68 -7.74 -19.77
C SER A 69 40.57 -6.84 -19.26
N GLU A 70 40.91 -5.80 -18.51
CA GLU A 70 40.02 -4.78 -17.98
C GLU A 70 39.15 -4.17 -19.08
N ARG A 71 38.02 -4.81 -19.37
CA ARG A 71 36.96 -4.19 -20.16
C ARG A 71 36.33 -3.14 -19.26
N LYS A 72 36.66 -1.87 -19.50
CA LYS A 72 35.88 -0.72 -19.02
C LYS A 72 34.40 -1.06 -19.17
N ARG A 73 33.70 -1.30 -18.05
CA ARG A 73 32.25 -1.47 -18.04
C ARG A 73 31.66 -0.25 -18.73
N GLY A 74 31.15 -0.42 -19.94
CA GLY A 74 30.35 0.61 -20.59
C GLY A 74 29.21 1.01 -19.65
N LYS A 75 28.86 2.30 -19.63
CA LYS A 75 27.68 2.78 -18.91
C LYS A 75 26.51 1.88 -19.28
N ALA A 76 25.87 1.25 -18.29
CA ALA A 76 24.69 0.45 -18.52
C ALA A 76 23.68 1.29 -19.30
N THR A 77 23.39 0.90 -20.54
CA THR A 77 22.26 1.45 -21.29
C THR A 77 21.03 1.14 -20.44
N ARG A 78 20.37 2.19 -19.93
CA ARG A 78 19.11 2.01 -19.22
C ARG A 78 18.20 1.15 -20.11
N PRO A 79 17.58 0.09 -19.57
CA PRO A 79 16.57 -0.64 -20.33
C PRO A 79 15.53 0.37 -20.83
N PRO A 80 14.95 0.18 -22.02
CA PRO A 80 13.83 0.99 -22.47
C PRO A 80 12.72 0.83 -21.44
N SER A 81 12.63 1.78 -20.51
CA SER A 81 11.46 1.90 -19.67
C SER A 81 10.32 2.35 -20.57
N LEU A 82 9.13 1.80 -20.35
CA LEU A 82 7.87 2.45 -20.71
C LEU A 82 7.76 3.73 -19.87
N VAL A 83 8.68 4.69 -20.08
CA VAL A 83 8.46 6.05 -19.67
C VAL A 83 7.26 6.46 -20.49
N GLN A 84 6.13 6.71 -19.83
CA GLN A 84 5.09 7.57 -20.36
C GLN A 84 5.71 8.95 -20.59
N ARG A 85 6.57 9.09 -21.61
CA ARG A 85 7.09 10.36 -22.08
C ARG A 85 5.88 11.07 -22.66
N GLY A 86 5.29 11.96 -21.87
CA GLY A 86 4.17 12.78 -22.29
C GLY A 86 2.86 12.56 -21.54
N ALA A 87 2.83 11.82 -20.41
CA ALA A 87 1.71 12.00 -19.50
C ALA A 87 1.69 13.48 -19.06
N PRO A 88 0.61 14.23 -19.31
CA PRO A 88 0.53 15.62 -18.88
C PRO A 88 0.74 15.68 -17.37
N GLU A 89 1.48 16.70 -16.91
CA GLU A 89 1.56 16.93 -15.47
C GLU A 89 0.15 17.21 -14.95
N PRO A 90 -0.29 16.55 -13.87
CA PRO A 90 -1.61 16.76 -13.32
C PRO A 90 -1.76 18.21 -12.88
N LYS A 91 -2.95 18.77 -13.06
CA LYS A 91 -3.30 20.12 -12.65
C LYS A 91 -4.56 20.10 -11.79
N ILE A 92 -4.73 21.12 -10.95
CA ILE A 92 -5.88 21.24 -10.05
C ILE A 92 -7.19 21.25 -10.83
N GLU A 93 -7.19 21.86 -12.00
CA GLU A 93 -8.36 21.93 -12.88
C GLU A 93 -8.82 20.54 -13.35
N ASP A 94 -7.92 19.55 -13.41
CA ASP A 94 -8.25 18.21 -13.88
C ASP A 94 -9.19 17.48 -12.92
N CYS A 95 -9.14 17.81 -11.62
CA CYS A 95 -10.02 17.21 -10.60
C CYS A 95 -11.34 17.97 -10.38
N LEU A 96 -11.47 19.17 -10.96
CA LEU A 96 -12.66 20.00 -10.86
C LEU A 96 -13.65 19.63 -11.96
N GLN A 97 -14.87 19.32 -11.56
CA GLN A 97 -15.98 19.03 -12.45
C GLN A 97 -17.12 20.02 -12.21
N ARG A 98 -18.03 20.12 -13.17
CA ARG A 98 -19.24 20.95 -13.03
C ARG A 98 -20.46 20.03 -13.01
N ALA A 99 -21.21 20.05 -11.92
CA ALA A 99 -22.46 19.32 -11.80
C ALA A 99 -23.52 19.90 -12.76
N ALA A 100 -24.60 19.15 -13.00
CA ALA A 100 -25.69 19.58 -13.88
C ALA A 100 -26.31 20.94 -13.47
N GLY A 101 -26.30 21.27 -12.18
CA GLY A 101 -26.76 22.56 -11.64
C GLY A 101 -25.76 23.72 -11.76
N GLY A 102 -24.60 23.51 -12.38
CA GLY A 102 -23.56 24.54 -12.54
C GLY A 102 -22.58 24.66 -11.37
N GLU A 103 -22.84 24.00 -10.25
CA GLU A 103 -21.96 23.95 -9.08
C GLU A 103 -20.65 23.21 -9.40
N GLN A 104 -19.54 23.70 -8.85
CA GLN A 104 -18.24 23.02 -8.94
C GLN A 104 -18.17 21.89 -7.92
N VAL A 105 -17.80 20.71 -8.40
CA VAL A 105 -17.67 19.50 -7.61
C VAL A 105 -16.30 18.87 -7.85
N VAL A 106 -15.86 18.05 -6.90
CA VAL A 106 -14.59 17.33 -6.96
C VAL A 106 -14.81 15.87 -6.59
N ASN A 107 -14.07 14.97 -7.24
CA ASN A 107 -13.95 13.60 -6.76
C ASN A 107 -12.88 13.59 -5.68
N LEU A 108 -13.28 13.30 -4.44
CA LEU A 108 -12.39 13.36 -3.29
C LEU A 108 -12.04 11.96 -2.81
N ASP A 109 -10.75 11.70 -2.68
CA ASP A 109 -10.19 10.57 -1.94
C ASP A 109 -9.64 11.06 -0.59
N VAL A 110 -9.97 10.35 0.49
CA VAL A 110 -9.45 10.64 1.84
C VAL A 110 -8.73 9.40 2.36
N SER A 111 -7.43 9.52 2.61
CA SER A 111 -6.64 8.49 3.30
C SER A 111 -6.40 8.87 4.74
N ILE A 112 -6.74 7.98 5.65
CA ILE A 112 -6.57 8.17 7.09
C ILE A 112 -5.46 7.26 7.57
N HIS A 113 -4.39 7.85 8.07
CA HIS A 113 -3.26 7.11 8.58
C HIS A 113 -3.48 6.68 10.02
N LEU A 114 -2.93 5.51 10.33
CA LEU A 114 -2.88 4.97 11.68
C LEU A 114 -2.00 5.86 12.57
N PRO A 115 -2.31 5.95 13.87
CA PRO A 115 -1.55 6.74 14.82
C PRO A 115 -0.12 6.21 14.94
N ARG A 116 0.86 7.11 15.03
CA ARG A 116 2.27 6.74 15.11
C ARG A 116 2.62 6.16 16.49
N PRO A 117 3.24 4.96 16.57
CA PRO A 117 3.81 4.44 17.81
C PRO A 117 4.90 5.36 18.38
N ARG A 118 5.18 5.22 19.68
CA ARG A 118 6.26 5.99 20.33
C ARG A 118 7.62 5.57 19.77
N ASN A 119 8.59 6.49 19.79
CA ASN A 119 9.92 6.25 19.19
C ASN A 119 10.66 5.04 19.77
N ASN A 120 10.49 4.75 21.06
CA ASN A 120 11.04 3.55 21.69
C ASN A 120 10.44 2.26 21.10
N GLU A 121 9.13 2.24 20.84
CA GLU A 121 8.45 1.10 20.21
C GLU A 121 8.87 0.91 18.75
N LEU A 122 9.10 2.01 18.01
CA LEU A 122 9.58 1.95 16.63
C LEU A 122 10.96 1.28 16.53
N ARG A 123 11.87 1.58 17.47
CA ARG A 123 13.20 0.95 17.52
C ARG A 123 13.10 -0.58 17.66
N HIS A 124 12.17 -1.07 18.49
CA HIS A 124 11.95 -2.52 18.65
C HIS A 124 11.39 -3.20 17.40
N LEU A 125 10.69 -2.46 16.54
CA LEU A 125 10.15 -2.97 15.29
C LEU A 125 11.18 -2.96 14.14
N GLY A 126 12.39 -2.44 14.38
CA GLY A 126 13.37 -2.20 13.32
C GLY A 126 12.92 -1.13 12.31
N VAL A 127 11.91 -0.34 12.67
CA VAL A 127 11.38 0.75 11.84
C VAL A 127 12.21 1.98 12.11
N SER A 128 12.82 2.53 11.06
CA SER A 128 13.60 3.76 11.19
C SER A 128 12.72 4.87 11.79
N PRO A 129 13.18 5.63 12.79
CA PRO A 129 12.43 6.77 13.32
C PRO A 129 12.18 7.85 12.23
N GLN A 130 12.93 7.80 11.13
CA GLN A 130 12.79 8.65 9.94
C GLN A 130 11.79 8.09 8.91
N MET A 131 11.35 6.83 9.03
CA MET A 131 10.34 6.18 8.18
C MET A 131 8.96 6.85 8.27
N VAL A 132 8.84 7.92 9.04
CA VAL A 132 7.60 8.68 9.15
C VAL A 132 7.61 9.80 8.15
N GLN A 133 7.39 9.41 6.92
CA GLN A 133 6.87 10.26 5.86
C GLN A 133 5.86 9.37 5.14
N TYR A 134 4.61 9.82 5.11
CA TYR A 134 3.44 9.10 4.59
C TYR A 134 3.50 8.97 3.06
N ILE A 135 4.61 8.43 2.58
CA ILE A 135 4.89 8.11 1.20
C ILE A 135 5.26 6.66 1.24
N CYS A 136 4.22 5.86 1.26
CA CYS A 136 4.36 4.50 0.79
C CYS A 136 3.82 4.50 -0.65
N THR A 137 4.28 3.53 -1.41
CA THR A 137 3.69 3.11 -2.68
C THR A 137 2.16 3.24 -2.62
N GLN A 138 1.60 4.19 -3.39
CA GLN A 138 0.22 4.65 -3.18
C GLN A 138 -0.77 3.47 -3.20
N ASP A 139 -0.58 2.51 -4.10
CA ASP A 139 -1.56 1.45 -4.33
C ASP A 139 -1.55 0.38 -3.23
N SER A 140 -0.39 -0.11 -2.81
CA SER A 140 -0.29 -1.12 -1.74
C SER A 140 -0.78 -0.59 -0.40
N VAL A 141 -0.43 0.66 -0.06
CA VAL A 141 -0.94 1.29 1.16
C VAL A 141 -2.42 1.60 1.05
N ARG A 142 -2.91 2.12 -0.09
CA ARG A 142 -4.35 2.33 -0.29
C ARG A 142 -5.14 1.03 -0.15
N MET A 143 -4.64 -0.09 -0.65
CA MET A 143 -5.28 -1.39 -0.50
C MET A 143 -5.42 -1.79 0.98
N VAL A 144 -4.34 -1.68 1.76
CA VAL A 144 -4.38 -2.02 3.20
C VAL A 144 -5.25 -1.03 3.98
N LEU A 145 -5.17 0.28 3.68
CA LEU A 145 -6.06 1.27 4.26
C LEU A 145 -7.53 1.01 3.89
N GLY A 146 -7.80 0.56 2.67
CA GLY A 146 -9.13 0.14 2.22
C GLY A 146 -9.67 -1.03 3.03
N ALA A 147 -8.85 -2.06 3.25
CA ALA A 147 -9.21 -3.19 4.12
C ALA A 147 -9.44 -2.77 5.57
N LEU A 148 -8.74 -1.74 6.04
CA LEU A 148 -8.95 -1.11 7.35
C LEU A 148 -10.13 -0.12 7.36
N HIS A 149 -10.85 0.09 6.25
CA HIS A 149 -11.89 1.13 6.13
C HIS A 149 -11.37 2.55 6.44
N LEU A 150 -10.08 2.79 6.24
CA LEU A 150 -9.39 4.07 6.44
C LEU A 150 -9.16 4.82 5.12
N PHE A 151 -9.68 4.29 4.02
CA PHE A 151 -9.73 4.97 2.73
C PHE A 151 -11.19 5.21 2.34
N HIS A 152 -11.53 6.46 2.04
CA HIS A 152 -12.89 6.87 1.69
C HIS A 152 -12.90 7.64 0.39
N GLN A 153 -13.90 7.39 -0.45
CA GLN A 153 -14.10 8.09 -1.70
C GLN A 153 -15.45 8.81 -1.68
N TYR A 154 -15.45 10.03 -2.18
CA TYR A 154 -16.63 10.88 -2.29
C TYR A 154 -16.71 11.39 -3.74
N PRO A 155 -17.53 10.75 -4.59
CA PRO A 155 -17.72 11.22 -5.95
C PRO A 155 -18.58 12.49 -5.97
N ASN A 156 -18.28 13.42 -6.88
CA ASN A 156 -19.06 14.64 -7.13
C ASN A 156 -19.35 15.47 -5.86
N LEU A 157 -18.38 15.60 -4.97
CA LEU A 157 -18.56 16.34 -3.73
C LEU A 157 -18.45 17.86 -3.98
N PRO A 158 -19.42 18.68 -3.54
CA PRO A 158 -19.33 20.13 -3.68
C PRO A 158 -18.06 20.69 -3.05
N ILE A 159 -17.34 21.57 -3.75
CA ILE A 159 -16.11 22.18 -3.21
C ILE A 159 -16.36 23.08 -2.00
N THR A 160 -17.61 23.50 -1.80
CA THR A 160 -18.11 24.25 -0.64
C THR A 160 -18.26 23.38 0.61
N THR A 161 -18.14 22.05 0.49
CA THR A 161 -18.24 21.12 1.63
C THR A 161 -17.12 21.38 2.62
N THR A 162 -17.46 21.46 3.92
CA THR A 162 -16.47 21.68 4.98
C THR A 162 -15.67 20.43 5.30
N ILE A 163 -14.38 20.60 5.60
CA ILE A 163 -13.50 19.51 6.04
C ILE A 163 -14.01 18.89 7.32
N CYS A 164 -14.56 19.70 8.23
CA CYS A 164 -15.19 19.25 9.47
C CYS A 164 -16.33 18.26 9.20
N ALA A 165 -17.23 18.54 8.24
CA ALA A 165 -18.34 17.65 7.91
C ALA A 165 -17.87 16.31 7.29
N ILE A 166 -16.87 16.37 6.40
CA ILE A 166 -16.25 15.17 5.80
C ILE A 166 -15.65 14.29 6.89
N PHE A 167 -14.89 14.91 7.80
CA PHE A 167 -14.23 14.21 8.90
C PHE A 167 -15.23 13.65 9.92
N ASP A 168 -16.30 14.37 10.24
CA ASP A 168 -17.35 13.84 11.11
C ASP A 168 -18.04 12.61 10.49
N ASN A 169 -18.38 12.66 9.19
CA ASN A 169 -18.96 11.51 8.48
C ASN A 169 -18.03 10.27 8.51
N ILE A 170 -16.74 10.49 8.28
CA ILE A 170 -15.72 9.45 8.38
C ILE A 170 -15.67 8.87 9.79
N VAL A 171 -15.61 9.73 10.81
CA VAL A 171 -15.51 9.30 12.21
C VAL A 171 -16.73 8.48 12.62
N GLN A 172 -17.93 8.87 12.18
CA GLN A 172 -19.15 8.08 12.39
C GLN A 172 -19.03 6.68 11.78
N LYS A 173 -18.51 6.55 10.56
CA LYS A 173 -18.26 5.23 9.92
C LYS A 173 -17.22 4.43 10.70
N LEU A 174 -16.12 5.04 11.11
CA LEU A 174 -15.03 4.37 11.84
C LEU A 174 -15.45 3.87 13.23
N ARG A 175 -16.33 4.59 13.93
CA ARG A 175 -16.82 4.18 15.27
C ARG A 175 -17.53 2.83 15.30
N THR A 176 -17.96 2.32 14.15
CA THR A 176 -18.54 0.96 14.06
C THR A 176 -17.51 -0.15 14.27
N LYS A 177 -16.21 0.13 14.04
CA LYS A 177 -15.11 -0.87 14.10
C LYS A 177 -14.02 -0.50 15.10
N TYR A 178 -13.81 0.80 15.29
CA TYR A 178 -12.72 1.36 16.07
C TYR A 178 -13.25 2.02 17.34
N ASN A 179 -12.53 1.83 18.44
CA ASN A 179 -12.78 2.56 19.67
C ASN A 179 -12.13 3.95 19.56
N LEU A 180 -12.88 4.93 19.04
CA LEU A 180 -12.46 6.32 18.89
C LEU A 180 -13.14 7.20 19.94
N PRO A 181 -12.49 7.51 21.07
CA PRO A 181 -13.05 8.38 22.09
C PRO A 181 -13.16 9.79 21.53
N SER A 182 -14.30 10.41 21.79
CA SER A 182 -14.39 11.87 21.70
C SER A 182 -13.46 12.46 22.75
N LEU A 183 -12.71 13.51 22.40
CA LEU A 183 -11.89 14.22 23.39
C LEU A 183 -12.81 14.82 24.46
N SER A 184 -12.87 14.17 25.61
CA SER A 184 -13.57 14.66 26.80
C SER A 184 -12.65 15.63 27.55
N THR A 185 -12.44 16.81 26.98
CA THR A 185 -11.79 17.91 27.69
C THR A 185 -12.82 18.68 28.49
N SER A 186 -12.47 19.11 29.70
CA SER A 186 -13.30 20.01 30.52
C SER A 186 -13.48 21.39 29.88
N LEU A 187 -12.60 21.74 28.93
CA LEU A 187 -12.66 22.99 28.18
C LEU A 187 -13.58 22.86 26.95
N PRO A 188 -14.39 23.90 26.65
CA PRO A 188 -15.24 23.93 25.46
C PRO A 188 -14.37 24.09 24.21
N LEU A 189 -13.94 22.96 23.64
CA LEU A 189 -13.22 22.97 22.37
C LEU A 189 -14.19 23.22 21.20
N PRO A 190 -13.77 23.89 20.12
CA PRO A 190 -14.51 23.94 18.87
C PRO A 190 -14.83 22.54 18.31
N PRO A 191 -15.89 22.35 17.51
CA PRO A 191 -16.29 21.04 16.98
C PRO A 191 -15.18 20.30 16.23
N HIS A 192 -14.47 21.00 15.35
CA HIS A 192 -13.38 20.43 14.54
C HIS A 192 -12.20 19.95 15.39
N GLU A 193 -11.91 20.59 16.52
CA GLU A 193 -10.83 20.17 17.42
C GLU A 193 -11.19 18.93 18.26
N ARG A 194 -12.48 18.62 18.40
CA ARG A 194 -12.96 17.43 19.14
C ARG A 194 -12.85 16.15 18.31
N LEU A 195 -12.64 16.26 17.00
CA LEU A 195 -12.56 15.11 16.11
C LEU A 195 -11.30 14.27 16.44
N PRO A 196 -11.43 12.93 16.46
CA PRO A 196 -10.31 12.02 16.70
C PRO A 196 -9.36 11.90 15.51
N ILE A 197 -9.58 12.66 14.44
CA ILE A 197 -8.74 12.72 13.24
C ILE A 197 -8.25 14.15 12.99
N GLN A 198 -7.05 14.27 12.41
CA GLN A 198 -6.40 15.53 12.09
C GLN A 198 -5.98 15.58 10.63
N LEU A 199 -6.11 16.75 10.02
CA LEU A 199 -5.66 17.01 8.66
C LEU A 199 -4.12 17.01 8.60
N LEU A 200 -3.58 16.44 7.54
CA LEU A 200 -2.15 16.49 7.23
C LEU A 200 -1.90 17.44 6.05
N ALA A 201 -0.86 18.26 6.18
CA ALA A 201 -0.35 19.13 5.13
C ALA A 201 1.04 18.68 4.69
N TYR A 202 1.36 18.85 3.41
CA TYR A 202 2.72 18.75 2.95
C TYR A 202 3.57 19.86 3.56
N SER A 203 4.78 19.50 4.00
CA SER A 203 5.78 20.45 4.45
C SER A 203 6.80 20.70 3.34
N ASN A 204 7.50 21.84 3.42
CA ASN A 204 8.48 22.26 2.40
C ASN A 204 7.90 22.25 0.96
N ASN A 205 6.65 22.65 0.79
CA ASN A 205 5.95 22.73 -0.49
C ASN A 205 6.01 21.43 -1.30
N GLY A 206 5.89 20.29 -0.62
CA GLY A 206 5.93 18.99 -1.27
C GLY A 206 7.29 18.57 -1.79
N ARG A 207 8.36 19.31 -1.46
CA ARG A 207 9.71 19.01 -1.92
C ARG A 207 10.32 17.89 -1.09
N ASN A 208 11.02 17.01 -1.79
CA ASN A 208 11.78 15.95 -1.15
C ASN A 208 12.90 16.55 -0.28
N ASN A 209 12.93 16.15 0.99
CA ASN A 209 13.98 16.59 1.90
C ASN A 209 15.16 15.61 1.88
N GLY A 210 16.25 16.02 1.23
CA GLY A 210 17.59 15.41 1.36
C GLY A 210 17.65 13.89 1.17
N THR A 211 18.53 13.26 1.94
CA THR A 211 19.01 11.86 1.87
C THR A 211 17.95 10.78 1.65
N HIS A 212 16.69 11.03 2.00
CA HIS A 212 15.61 10.02 1.98
C HIS A 212 14.60 10.19 0.85
N LYS A 213 14.74 11.21 -0.01
CA LYS A 213 13.87 11.47 -1.19
C LYS A 213 12.35 11.43 -0.93
N ASN A 214 11.94 11.65 0.31
CA ASN A 214 10.54 11.63 0.70
C ASN A 214 10.03 13.04 1.00
N VAL A 215 8.76 13.28 0.68
CA VAL A 215 7.95 14.43 1.09
C VAL A 215 7.41 14.21 2.51
N LYS A 216 7.73 15.16 3.39
CA LYS A 216 7.24 15.16 4.77
C LYS A 216 5.84 15.76 4.83
N MET A 217 4.96 15.17 5.63
CA MET A 217 3.73 15.83 6.05
C MET A 217 3.74 16.13 7.54
N ARG A 218 3.01 17.17 7.92
CA ARG A 218 2.80 17.62 9.31
C ARG A 218 1.31 17.72 9.60
N ILE A 219 0.96 17.60 10.88
CA ILE A 219 -0.39 17.96 11.32
C ILE A 219 -0.61 19.43 10.99
N SER A 220 -1.73 19.73 10.34
CA SER A 220 -2.17 21.09 10.09
C SER A 220 -3.46 21.37 10.84
N PRO A 221 -3.54 22.45 11.63
CA PRO A 221 -4.83 22.93 12.10
C PRO A 221 -5.67 23.41 10.91
N PHE A 222 -6.98 23.41 11.08
CA PHE A 222 -7.96 23.96 10.15
C PHE A 222 -9.13 24.52 10.96
N ASP A 223 -9.81 25.52 10.43
CA ASP A 223 -10.93 26.16 11.11
C ASP A 223 -12.23 25.42 10.84
N ASN A 224 -13.27 25.67 11.64
CA ASN A 224 -14.57 25.02 11.46
C ASN A 224 -15.20 25.30 10.09
N GLY A 225 -14.89 26.48 9.52
CA GLY A 225 -15.37 26.92 8.21
C GLY A 225 -14.52 26.47 7.03
N THR A 226 -13.37 25.81 7.25
CA THR A 226 -12.49 25.41 6.15
C THR A 226 -13.20 24.42 5.22
N THR A 227 -13.23 24.75 3.94
CA THR A 227 -13.87 24.01 2.85
C THR A 227 -12.85 23.28 1.98
N LEU A 228 -13.32 22.42 1.08
CA LEU A 228 -12.47 21.83 0.05
C LEU A 228 -11.89 22.89 -0.89
N GLN A 229 -12.65 23.94 -1.20
CA GLN A 229 -12.19 25.07 -2.00
C GLN A 229 -10.97 25.76 -1.37
N ASP A 230 -10.97 25.92 -0.04
CA ASP A 230 -9.82 26.51 0.67
C ASP A 230 -8.57 25.64 0.52
N LEU A 231 -8.72 24.31 0.65
CA LEU A 231 -7.60 23.38 0.46
C LEU A 231 -7.12 23.33 -0.99
N LEU A 232 -8.04 23.37 -1.96
CA LEU A 232 -7.73 23.41 -3.39
C LEU A 232 -7.00 24.69 -3.79
N SER A 233 -7.30 25.81 -3.11
CA SER A 233 -6.66 27.10 -3.34
C SER A 233 -5.24 27.15 -2.78
N ASP A 234 -4.91 26.34 -1.77
CA ASP A 234 -3.56 26.21 -1.21
C ASP A 234 -2.74 25.14 -1.96
N GLY A 235 -2.24 25.53 -3.12
CA GLY A 235 -1.35 24.71 -3.95
C GLY A 235 0.06 24.49 -3.36
N GLN A 236 0.38 25.07 -2.20
CA GLN A 236 1.69 24.87 -1.56
C GLN A 236 1.66 23.81 -0.47
N GLN A 237 0.56 23.68 0.28
CA GLN A 237 0.50 22.79 1.42
C GLN A 237 -0.45 21.61 1.22
N PHE A 238 -1.52 21.78 0.43
CA PHE A 238 -2.58 20.78 0.32
C PHE A 238 -2.76 20.32 -1.13
N ALA A 239 -2.90 21.24 -2.08
CA ALA A 239 -3.22 20.94 -3.48
C ALA A 239 -1.99 20.93 -4.39
N ILE A 240 -0.89 20.30 -3.94
CA ILE A 240 0.30 20.13 -4.78
C ILE A 240 -0.02 19.11 -5.87
N PRO A 241 -0.14 19.49 -7.16
CA PRO A 241 -0.81 18.65 -8.15
C PRO A 241 -0.19 17.27 -8.30
N ARG A 242 1.15 17.19 -8.29
CA ARG A 242 1.91 15.94 -8.42
C ARG A 242 1.75 14.97 -7.25
N LEU A 243 1.22 15.42 -6.12
CA LEU A 243 1.09 14.63 -4.89
C LEU A 243 -0.37 14.45 -4.46
N ALA A 244 -1.18 15.48 -4.66
CA ALA A 244 -2.56 15.57 -4.21
C ALA A 244 -3.58 15.23 -5.30
N ILE A 245 -3.16 15.03 -6.56
CA ILE A 245 -4.07 14.64 -7.63
C ILE A 245 -3.70 13.24 -8.10
N THR A 246 -4.68 12.34 -8.03
CA THR A 246 -4.50 10.95 -8.45
C THR A 246 -4.51 10.84 -9.98
N ARG A 247 -4.09 9.69 -10.49
CA ARG A 247 -4.15 9.41 -11.94
C ARG A 247 -5.58 9.40 -12.49
N ASP A 248 -6.55 9.16 -11.62
CA ASP A 248 -7.98 9.15 -11.94
C ASP A 248 -8.62 10.53 -11.73
N ASN A 249 -7.81 11.58 -11.62
CA ASN A 249 -8.23 12.96 -11.39
C ASN A 249 -9.04 13.16 -10.11
N HIS A 250 -8.73 12.42 -9.05
CA HIS A 250 -9.29 12.68 -7.72
C HIS A 250 -8.39 13.62 -6.94
N PHE A 251 -8.98 14.54 -6.18
CA PHE A 251 -8.27 15.29 -5.16
C PHE A 251 -8.06 14.37 -3.94
N HIS A 252 -6.83 14.25 -3.47
CA HIS A 252 -6.43 13.34 -2.42
C HIS A 252 -6.03 14.12 -1.16
N ILE A 253 -6.84 13.98 -0.11
CA ILE A 253 -6.55 14.53 1.22
C ILE A 253 -6.00 13.42 2.13
N GLN A 254 -5.04 13.80 2.97
CA GLN A 254 -4.47 12.91 3.96
C GLN A 254 -4.82 13.37 5.37
N ALA A 255 -5.17 12.42 6.23
CA ALA A 255 -5.49 12.65 7.63
C ALA A 255 -4.79 11.60 8.51
N ILE A 256 -4.79 11.81 9.82
CA ILE A 256 -4.27 10.85 10.80
C ILE A 256 -5.20 10.74 12.00
N ILE A 257 -5.35 9.53 12.53
CA ILE A 257 -5.99 9.29 13.83
C ILE A 257 -5.07 9.77 14.96
N ARG A 258 -5.60 10.57 15.88
CA ARG A 258 -4.84 11.19 16.98
C ARG A 258 -4.45 10.21 18.07
N GLN A 259 -5.36 9.29 18.40
CA GLN A 259 -5.23 8.44 19.58
C GLN A 259 -4.29 7.26 19.32
N TYR A 260 -3.25 7.12 20.14
CA TYR A 260 -2.44 5.92 20.22
C TYR A 260 -2.53 5.30 21.62
N PRO A 261 -2.70 3.97 21.77
CA PRO A 261 -2.92 2.99 20.70
C PRO A 261 -4.33 3.10 20.09
N LEU A 262 -4.45 2.73 18.82
CA LEU A 262 -5.75 2.50 18.20
C LEU A 262 -6.25 1.11 18.58
N GLU A 263 -7.46 1.03 19.08
CA GLU A 263 -8.14 -0.23 19.38
C GLU A 263 -9.22 -0.51 18.35
N ALA A 264 -9.27 -1.73 17.84
CA ALA A 264 -10.35 -2.19 16.97
C ALA A 264 -10.74 -3.63 17.30
N ASN A 265 -12.01 -3.95 17.15
CA ASN A 265 -12.51 -5.31 17.29
C ASN A 265 -12.62 -5.96 15.91
N VAL A 266 -11.57 -6.69 15.51
CA VAL A 266 -11.38 -7.17 14.13
C VAL A 266 -10.62 -8.50 14.14
N ALA A 267 -10.73 -9.27 13.07
CA ALA A 267 -9.77 -10.35 12.78
C ALA A 267 -8.60 -9.78 11.99
N LEU A 268 -7.35 -10.13 12.33
CA LEU A 268 -6.18 -9.60 11.62
C LEU A 268 -6.06 -10.13 10.19
N ALA A 269 -6.58 -11.33 9.92
CA ALA A 269 -6.63 -11.93 8.60
C ALA A 269 -7.46 -11.09 7.63
N ASP A 270 -8.64 -10.61 8.07
CA ASP A 270 -9.57 -9.83 7.26
C ASP A 270 -8.99 -8.47 6.81
N ILE A 271 -8.04 -7.95 7.57
CA ILE A 271 -7.39 -6.65 7.32
C ILE A 271 -5.95 -6.78 6.83
N TYR A 272 -5.52 -8.00 6.45
CA TYR A 272 -4.18 -8.33 5.96
C TYR A 272 -3.02 -8.04 6.94
N LEU A 273 -3.29 -7.79 8.23
CA LEU A 273 -2.25 -7.46 9.22
C LEU A 273 -1.76 -8.69 10.02
N GLY A 274 -2.23 -9.89 9.70
CA GLY A 274 -1.80 -11.15 10.34
C GLY A 274 -2.60 -12.36 9.87
N ILE A 275 -2.35 -13.50 10.51
CA ILE A 275 -3.03 -14.79 10.21
C ILE A 275 -4.20 -15.09 11.16
N ASP A 276 -4.44 -14.23 12.14
CA ASP A 276 -5.46 -14.44 13.16
C ASP A 276 -6.85 -14.21 12.57
N THR A 277 -7.65 -15.26 12.54
CA THR A 277 -9.02 -15.26 12.01
C THR A 277 -10.07 -14.94 13.07
N ASN A 278 -9.69 -14.89 14.35
CA ASN A 278 -10.64 -14.60 15.42
C ASN A 278 -10.83 -13.09 15.59
N VAL A 279 -12.10 -12.67 15.67
CA VAL A 279 -12.45 -11.28 15.98
C VAL A 279 -12.17 -11.00 17.45
N ARG A 280 -11.21 -10.10 17.71
CA ARG A 280 -10.88 -9.64 19.07
C ARG A 280 -10.36 -8.21 19.07
N ILE A 281 -10.22 -7.65 20.27
CA ILE A 281 -9.68 -6.30 20.44
C ILE A 281 -8.16 -6.32 20.18
N HIS A 282 -7.72 -5.59 19.15
CA HIS A 282 -6.32 -5.41 18.80
C HIS A 282 -5.85 -3.98 19.08
N ARG A 283 -4.73 -3.86 19.82
CA ARG A 283 -4.00 -2.59 20.06
C ARG A 283 -2.73 -2.46 19.23
N CYS A 284 -2.44 -3.44 18.39
CA CYS A 284 -1.16 -3.58 17.67
C CYS A 284 -1.24 -3.16 16.20
N LEU A 285 -2.37 -2.58 15.75
CA LEU A 285 -2.62 -2.28 14.33
C LEU A 285 -1.55 -1.38 13.72
N SER A 286 -1.24 -0.24 14.35
CA SER A 286 -0.19 0.66 13.86
C SER A 286 1.17 -0.02 13.75
N LYS A 287 1.52 -0.87 14.72
CA LYS A 287 2.81 -1.59 14.73
C LYS A 287 2.88 -2.60 13.58
N ARG A 288 1.80 -3.36 13.37
CA ARG A 288 1.70 -4.36 12.29
C ARG A 288 1.71 -3.71 10.91
N PHE A 289 0.96 -2.62 10.74
CA PHE A 289 0.94 -1.84 9.52
C PHE A 289 2.33 -1.30 9.18
N LEU A 290 3.00 -0.61 10.11
CA LEU A 290 4.36 -0.09 9.85
C LEU A 290 5.38 -1.21 9.61
N SER A 291 5.26 -2.34 10.31
CA SER A 291 6.13 -3.49 10.09
C SER A 291 5.96 -4.12 8.71
N MET A 292 4.75 -4.06 8.12
CA MET A 292 4.49 -4.57 6.77
C MET A 292 5.26 -3.77 5.72
N PHE A 293 5.29 -2.45 5.87
CA PHE A 293 5.92 -1.54 4.92
C PHE A 293 7.37 -1.17 5.28
N ARG A 294 7.99 -1.85 6.25
CA ARG A 294 9.33 -1.49 6.77
C ARG A 294 10.43 -1.43 5.70
N ASN A 295 10.25 -2.16 4.60
CA ASN A 295 11.18 -2.23 3.47
C ASN A 295 10.79 -1.34 2.29
N ASP A 296 9.60 -0.72 2.31
CA ASP A 296 9.09 0.14 1.21
C ASP A 296 9.76 1.54 1.20
N VAL A 297 10.78 1.75 2.03
CA VAL A 297 11.50 3.02 2.16
C VAL A 297 12.50 3.23 1.02
N ASP A 298 12.88 2.17 0.29
CA ASP A 298 13.95 2.19 -0.71
C ASP A 298 13.56 1.52 -2.05
N ALA A 299 12.77 2.20 -2.88
CA ALA A 299 12.67 1.91 -4.32
C ALA A 299 12.72 3.20 -5.16
#